data_AF-A0A0S7WG23-F1
#
_entry.id   AF-A0A0S7WG23-F1
#
_cell.length_a   1.000
_cell.length_b   1.000
_cell.length_c   1.000
_cell.angle_alpha   90.00
_cell.angle_beta   90.00
_cell.angle_gamma   90.00
#
_symmetry.space_group_name_H-M   'P 1'
#
loop_
_entity.id
_entity.type
_entity.pdbx_description
1 polymer ?
#
loop_
_entity_poly.entity_id
_entity_poly.type
_entity_poly.pdbx_seq_one_letter_code
_entity_poly.pdbx_strand_id
1 'polypeptide(L)'
;MISLVQRGLLLLALVVLAAAVACEDGGGEPTPEASPAALSAVQVPYPLAIVDSVGREVTIEAEPQRIASLSPAATEVLFAMGAGDQVIAVDKFSNYPEEATTRQQLDAYEPNLE
;
A
#
# COMPACT_ATOMS: atom_id res chain seq x y z
N MET A 1 -59.37 -7.39 39.00
CA MET A 1 -58.32 -6.42 38.61
C MET A 1 -57.08 -7.09 38.01
N ILE A 2 -56.63 -8.25 38.52
CA ILE A 2 -55.46 -8.99 37.98
C ILE A 2 -55.66 -9.50 36.53
N SER A 3 -56.87 -9.90 36.13
CA SER A 3 -57.14 -10.35 34.75
C SER A 3 -57.07 -9.25 33.68
N LEU A 4 -57.25 -7.97 34.05
CA LEU A 4 -57.14 -6.84 33.10
C LEU A 4 -55.67 -6.45 32.88
N VAL A 5 -54.86 -6.48 33.95
CA VAL A 5 -53.42 -6.22 33.90
C VAL A 5 -52.69 -7.31 33.11
N GLN A 6 -53.09 -8.58 33.27
CA GLN A 6 -52.48 -9.71 32.55
C GLN A 6 -52.84 -9.73 31.06
N ARG A 7 -54.07 -9.32 30.68
CA ARG A 7 -54.46 -9.11 29.27
C ARG A 7 -53.74 -7.91 28.65
N GLY A 8 -53.55 -6.83 29.43
CA GLY A 8 -52.76 -5.68 29.01
C GLY A 8 -51.28 -6.02 28.78
N LEU A 9 -50.68 -6.83 29.66
CA LEU A 9 -49.30 -7.30 29.54
C LEU A 9 -49.11 -8.26 28.35
N LEU A 10 -50.07 -9.15 28.09
CA LEU A 10 -50.08 -10.04 26.92
C LEU A 10 -50.25 -9.28 25.60
N LEU A 11 -51.11 -8.26 25.55
CA LEU A 11 -51.27 -7.40 24.38
C LEU A 11 -50.04 -6.51 24.13
N LEU A 12 -49.43 -5.98 25.19
CA LEU A 12 -48.18 -5.22 25.08
C LEU A 12 -47.02 -6.10 24.58
N ALA A 13 -46.92 -7.35 25.05
CA ALA A 13 -45.90 -8.31 24.59
C ALA A 13 -46.11 -8.74 23.12
N LEU A 14 -47.36 -8.87 22.67
CA LEU A 14 -47.70 -9.20 21.28
C LEU A 14 -47.39 -8.04 20.31
N VAL A 15 -47.59 -6.79 20.74
CA VAL A 15 -47.24 -5.60 19.94
C VAL A 15 -45.72 -5.41 19.85
N VAL A 16 -44.97 -5.70 20.92
CA VAL A 16 -43.50 -5.65 20.91
C VAL A 16 -42.89 -6.75 20.03
N LEU A 17 -43.50 -7.95 19.99
CA LEU A 17 -43.03 -9.04 19.14
C LEU A 17 -43.33 -8.80 17.65
N ALA A 18 -44.44 -8.12 17.33
CA ALA A 18 -44.78 -7.73 15.96
C ALA A 18 -43.88 -6.61 15.40
N ALA A 19 -43.27 -5.79 16.26
CA ALA A 19 -42.35 -4.73 15.85
C ALA A 19 -40.93 -5.23 15.51
N ALA A 20 -40.58 -6.49 15.84
CA ALA A 20 -39.27 -7.08 15.57
C ALA A 20 -39.19 -7.84 14.22
N VAL A 21 -40.30 -8.00 13.50
CA VAL A 21 -40.38 -8.78 12.24
C VAL A 21 -40.87 -7.89 11.08
N ALA A 22 -40.55 -6.60 11.10
CA ALA A 22 -40.87 -5.66 10.03
C ALA A 22 -39.62 -4.88 9.59
N CYS A 23 -38.62 -5.63 9.15
CA CYS A 23 -37.60 -5.16 8.20
C CYS A 23 -37.05 -6.39 7.45
N GLU A 24 -37.92 -7.11 6.76
CA GLU A 24 -37.53 -7.84 5.56
C GLU A 24 -37.97 -6.98 4.37
N ASP A 25 -37.13 -6.00 4.02
CA ASP A 25 -37.10 -5.49 2.65
C ASP A 25 -35.92 -6.19 1.98
N GLY A 26 -36.25 -7.21 1.19
CA GLY A 26 -35.32 -8.01 0.41
C GLY A 26 -34.75 -7.24 -0.78
N GLY A 27 -34.12 -6.10 -0.50
CA GLY A 27 -33.24 -5.38 -1.42
C GLY A 27 -31.81 -5.70 -1.02
N GLY A 28 -31.23 -6.73 -1.63
CA GLY A 28 -29.79 -6.95 -1.56
C GLY A 28 -29.05 -5.82 -2.28
N GLU A 29 -28.88 -4.69 -1.61
CA GLU A 29 -27.84 -3.74 -1.96
C GLU A 29 -26.51 -4.47 -1.73
N PRO A 30 -25.66 -4.64 -2.77
CA PRO A 30 -24.32 -5.11 -2.51
C PRO A 30 -23.69 -4.09 -1.57
N THR A 31 -23.39 -4.54 -0.34
CA THR A 31 -22.39 -3.89 0.48
C THR A 31 -21.22 -3.65 -0.46
N PRO A 32 -20.74 -2.40 -0.65
CA PRO A 32 -19.42 -2.24 -1.21
C PRO A 32 -18.50 -2.78 -0.13
N GLU A 33 -18.28 -4.10 -0.13
CA GLU A 33 -16.98 -4.65 0.17
C GLU A 33 -16.05 -3.73 -0.60
N ALA A 34 -15.30 -2.93 0.15
CA ALA A 34 -14.19 -2.18 -0.38
C ALA A 34 -13.22 -3.23 -0.92
N SER A 35 -13.51 -3.70 -2.15
CA SER A 35 -12.54 -4.23 -3.07
C SER A 35 -11.36 -3.28 -2.92
N PRO A 36 -10.16 -3.77 -2.59
CA PRO A 36 -9.00 -2.89 -2.58
C PRO A 36 -9.03 -2.24 -3.95
N ALA A 37 -9.31 -0.94 -3.98
CA ALA A 37 -9.35 -0.19 -5.20
C ALA A 37 -7.99 -0.47 -5.81
N ALA A 38 -7.97 -1.23 -6.92
CA ALA A 38 -6.74 -1.60 -7.57
C ALA A 38 -6.01 -0.28 -7.78
N LEU A 39 -4.91 -0.08 -7.05
CA LEU A 39 -4.10 1.11 -7.18
C LEU A 39 -3.68 1.08 -8.64
N SER A 40 -4.28 1.97 -9.43
CA SER A 40 -3.97 2.08 -10.85
C SER A 40 -2.48 2.37 -10.92
N ALA A 41 -1.70 1.38 -11.35
CA ALA A 41 -0.26 1.53 -11.46
C ALA A 41 0.01 2.72 -12.39
N VAL A 42 0.73 3.72 -11.89
CA VAL A 42 1.16 4.85 -12.70
C VAL A 42 2.05 4.29 -13.81
N GLN A 43 1.55 4.31 -15.04
CA GLN A 43 2.32 3.87 -16.20
C GLN A 43 3.32 4.98 -16.55
N VAL A 44 4.60 4.71 -16.35
CA VAL A 44 5.68 5.59 -16.79
C VAL A 44 6.00 5.24 -18.25
N PRO A 45 5.83 6.15 -19.22
CA PRO A 45 6.19 5.87 -20.60
C PRO A 45 7.71 5.80 -20.75
N TYR A 46 8.17 4.82 -21.53
CA TYR A 46 9.57 4.65 -21.92
C TYR A 46 9.71 4.72 -23.45
N PRO A 47 10.84 5.20 -24.00
CA PRO A 47 12.03 5.68 -23.27
C PRO A 47 11.76 7.00 -22.53
N LEU A 48 12.34 7.13 -21.34
CA LEU A 48 12.21 8.30 -20.47
C LEU A 48 13.51 9.12 -20.48
N ALA A 49 13.49 10.28 -21.13
CA ALA A 49 14.60 11.23 -21.10
C ALA A 49 14.50 12.14 -19.87
N ILE A 50 15.57 12.20 -19.08
CA ILE A 50 15.69 13.07 -17.89
C ILE A 50 17.01 13.85 -17.96
N VAL A 51 17.01 15.05 -17.37
CA VAL A 51 18.25 15.81 -17.13
C VAL A 51 18.61 15.64 -15.66
N ASP A 52 19.81 15.15 -15.38
CA ASP A 52 20.27 14.96 -14.00
C ASP A 52 20.70 16.27 -13.33
N SER A 53 21.07 16.19 -12.04
CA SER A 53 21.45 17.37 -11.25
C SER A 53 22.73 18.06 -11.71
N VAL A 54 23.54 17.42 -12.57
CA VAL A 54 24.77 18.00 -13.15
C VAL A 54 24.58 18.38 -14.61
N GLY A 55 23.35 18.34 -15.14
CA GLY A 55 23.01 18.80 -16.48
C GLY A 55 23.23 17.79 -17.60
N ARG A 56 23.42 16.50 -17.29
CA ARG A 56 23.53 15.45 -18.30
C ARG A 56 22.16 14.95 -18.71
N GLU A 57 21.97 14.74 -20.01
CA GLU A 57 20.80 14.04 -20.54
C GLU A 57 21.00 12.53 -20.40
N VAL A 58 20.07 11.88 -19.71
CA VAL A 58 20.08 10.43 -19.45
C VAL A 58 18.77 9.86 -19.99
N THR A 59 18.86 8.84 -20.83
CA THR A 59 17.68 8.11 -21.32
C THR A 59 17.57 6.78 -20.59
N ILE A 60 16.41 6.55 -19.98
CA ILE A 60 16.05 5.26 -19.39
C ILE A 60 15.20 4.53 -20.42
N GLU A 61 15.72 3.44 -20.98
CA GLU A 61 15.09 2.73 -22.11
C GLU A 61 13.85 1.91 -21.72
N ALA A 62 13.83 1.41 -20.48
CA ALA A 62 12.75 0.58 -19.93
C ALA A 62 12.76 0.67 -18.39
N GLU A 63 11.72 0.13 -17.75
CA GLU A 63 11.63 0.07 -16.29
C GLU A 63 12.88 -0.57 -15.67
N PRO A 64 13.63 0.16 -14.80
CA PRO A 64 14.81 -0.38 -14.15
C PRO A 64 14.47 -1.63 -13.34
N GLN A 65 15.27 -2.69 -13.49
CA GLN A 65 15.10 -3.94 -12.75
C GLN A 65 16.20 -4.15 -11.70
N ARG A 66 17.28 -3.38 -11.79
CA ARG A 66 18.48 -3.51 -10.96
C ARG A 66 19.05 -2.12 -10.69
N ILE A 67 19.24 -1.78 -9.42
CA ILE A 67 19.69 -0.47 -8.96
C ILE A 67 20.94 -0.65 -8.12
N ALA A 68 21.98 0.12 -8.42
CA ALA A 68 23.14 0.33 -7.55
C ALA A 68 23.05 1.75 -6.97
N SER A 69 22.93 1.86 -5.65
CA SER A 69 22.86 3.15 -4.96
C SER A 69 24.20 3.50 -4.33
N LEU A 70 24.77 4.67 -4.67
CA LEU A 70 26.04 5.14 -4.12
C LEU A 70 25.88 6.29 -3.12
N SER A 71 24.66 6.45 -2.57
CA SER A 71 24.33 7.49 -1.61
C SER A 71 23.45 6.91 -0.50
N PRO A 72 23.82 7.06 0.79
CA PRO A 72 23.01 6.59 1.90
C PRO A 72 21.58 7.14 1.84
N ALA A 73 21.44 8.45 1.62
CA ALA A 73 20.12 9.09 1.54
C ALA A 73 19.27 8.56 0.37
N ALA A 74 19.88 8.27 -0.79
CA ALA A 74 19.15 7.69 -1.91
C ALA A 74 18.73 6.25 -1.64
N THR A 75 19.59 5.47 -0.97
CA THR A 75 19.26 4.12 -0.52
C THR A 75 18.03 4.14 0.38
N GLU A 76 18.00 4.99 1.40
CA GLU A 76 16.85 5.09 2.30
C GLU A 76 15.55 5.40 1.55
N VAL A 77 15.59 6.32 0.60
CA VAL A 77 14.43 6.70 -0.23
C VAL A 77 13.96 5.51 -1.08
N LEU A 78 14.87 4.77 -1.71
CA LEU A 78 14.53 3.59 -2.52
C LEU A 78 13.80 2.53 -1.68
N PHE A 79 14.32 2.21 -0.49
CA PHE A 79 13.67 1.26 0.41
C PHE A 79 12.34 1.79 0.92
N ALA A 80 12.25 3.06 1.31
CA ALA A 80 11.01 3.68 1.79
C ALA A 80 9.89 3.70 0.73
N MET A 81 10.24 3.76 -0.56
CA MET A 81 9.28 3.69 -1.67
C MET A 81 8.94 2.25 -2.10
N GLY A 82 9.46 1.23 -1.40
CA GLY A 82 9.21 -0.18 -1.75
C GLY A 82 10.03 -0.70 -2.93
N ALA A 83 11.05 0.04 -3.39
CA ALA A 83 11.95 -0.38 -4.46
C ALA A 83 13.16 -1.19 -3.95
N GLY A 84 13.21 -1.53 -2.65
CA GLY A 84 14.32 -2.23 -2.01
C GLY A 84 14.71 -3.53 -2.72
N ASP A 85 13.73 -4.29 -3.22
CA ASP A 85 13.96 -5.53 -3.97
C ASP A 85 14.80 -5.33 -5.24
N GLN A 86 14.69 -4.18 -5.89
CA GLN A 86 15.46 -3.83 -7.10
C GLN A 86 16.89 -3.37 -6.76
N VAL A 87 17.19 -3.03 -5.50
CA VAL A 87 18.51 -2.56 -5.08
C VAL A 87 19.46 -3.74 -4.92
N ILE A 88 20.42 -3.90 -5.83
CA ILE A 88 21.37 -5.02 -5.81
C ILE A 88 22.68 -4.67 -5.10
N ALA A 89 23.01 -3.39 -5.04
CA ALA A 89 24.24 -2.89 -4.45
C ALA A 89 24.02 -1.53 -3.79
N VAL A 90 24.73 -1.28 -2.70
CA VAL A 90 24.71 -0.05 -1.93
C VAL A 90 26.13 0.40 -1.61
N ASP A 91 26.34 1.67 -1.28
CA ASP A 91 27.63 2.10 -0.76
C ASP A 91 27.88 1.58 0.67
N LYS A 92 29.14 1.51 1.08
CA LYS A 92 29.56 1.04 2.42
C LYS A 92 28.99 1.81 3.61
N PHE A 93 28.44 3.01 3.40
CA PHE A 93 27.84 3.84 4.45
C PHE A 93 26.31 3.70 4.50
N SER A 94 25.69 3.04 3.51
CA SER A 94 24.26 2.72 3.49
C SER A 94 23.94 1.61 4.50
N ASN A 95 23.55 2.00 5.72
CA ASN A 95 23.27 1.10 6.84
C ASN A 95 21.80 1.10 7.31
N TYR A 96 20.92 1.82 6.60
CA TYR A 96 19.49 1.90 6.86
C TYR A 96 18.68 1.75 5.56
N PRO A 97 17.56 1.00 5.56
CA PRO A 97 17.14 0.09 6.62
C PRO A 97 18.15 -1.05 6.84
N GLU A 98 17.99 -1.85 7.89
CA GLU A 98 18.90 -2.98 8.17
C GLU A 98 19.04 -3.90 6.95
N GLU A 99 17.97 -4.08 6.18
CA GLU A 99 17.96 -4.84 4.92
C GLU A 99 18.96 -4.32 3.87
N ALA A 100 19.27 -3.03 3.84
CA ALA A 100 20.27 -2.49 2.91
C ALA A 100 21.66 -3.11 3.14
N THR A 101 21.98 -3.50 4.38
CA THR A 101 23.28 -4.07 4.74
C THR A 101 23.52 -5.46 4.14
N THR A 102 22.48 -6.13 3.64
CA THR A 102 22.60 -7.44 2.99
C THR A 102 22.93 -7.33 1.50
N ARG A 103 22.90 -6.12 0.92
CA ARG A 103 23.20 -5.89 -0.51
C ARG A 103 24.72 -5.84 -0.74
N GLN A 104 25.14 -5.99 -1.99
CA GLN A 104 26.56 -5.88 -2.34
C GLN A 104 27.09 -4.49 -1.96
N GLN A 105 28.21 -4.43 -1.24
CA GLN A 105 28.80 -3.14 -0.84
C GLN A 105 29.79 -2.64 -1.88
N LEU A 106 29.68 -1.36 -2.23
CA LEU A 106 30.58 -0.64 -3.12
C LEU A 106 31.23 0.54 -2.39
N ASP A 107 32.42 0.94 -2.84
CA ASP A 107 32.97 2.24 -2.46
C ASP A 107 32.35 3.32 -3.35
N ALA A 108 31.75 4.35 -2.75
CA ALA A 108 31.09 5.42 -3.49
C ALA A 108 32.08 6.39 -4.18
N TYR A 109 33.32 6.46 -3.70
CA TYR A 109 34.35 7.33 -4.23
C TYR A 109 35.25 6.59 -5.23
N GLU A 110 35.47 5.30 -5.01
CA GLU A 110 36.29 4.42 -5.86
C GLU A 110 35.55 3.10 -6.20
N PRO A 111 34.43 3.15 -6.95
CA PRO A 111 33.63 1.95 -7.24
C PRO A 111 34.39 0.96 -8.12
N ASN A 112 34.27 -0.34 -7.80
CA ASN A 112 34.74 -1.41 -8.70
C ASN A 112 33.83 -1.49 -9.93
N LEU A 113 34.42 -1.46 -11.12
CA LEU A 113 33.70 -1.51 -12.39
C LEU A 113 33.57 -2.93 -12.97
N GLU A 114 34.25 -3.90 -12.36
CA GLU A 114 34.26 -5.33 -12.77
C GLU A 114 33.25 -6.18 -11.98
#